data_AF-A0A9D8C0J3-F1
#
_entry.id   AF-A0A9D8C0J3-F1
#
_cell.length_a   1.000
_cell.length_b   1.000
_cell.length_c   1.000
_cell.angle_alpha   90.00
_cell.angle_beta   90.00
_cell.angle_gamma   90.00
#
_symmetry.space_group_name_H-M   'P 1'
#
loop_
_entity.id
_entity.type
_entity.pdbx_description
1 polymer ?
#
loop_
_entity_poly.entity_id
_entity_poly.type
_entity_poly.pdbx_seq_one_letter_code
_entity_poly.pdbx_strand_id
1 'polypeptide(L)'
;MSVSQSNTHHKAEVHCVLSASETFIETISIKPISAQPWLNELVIKTQLLTAKDPEEKRVKSRSCMERDRLIELRDAISLFLDETHAVHEPHDLQFNPASDRNAMG
;
A
#
# COMPACT_ATOMS: atom_id res chain seq x y z
N MET A 1 23.63 10.93 -40.49
CA MET A 1 22.27 10.78 -39.93
C MET A 1 22.43 10.49 -38.46
N SER A 2 22.25 11.51 -37.62
CA SER A 2 22.52 11.43 -36.18
C SER A 2 21.23 11.05 -35.47
N VAL A 3 21.22 9.90 -34.81
CA VAL A 3 20.08 9.41 -34.03
C VAL A 3 19.99 10.23 -32.77
N SER A 4 19.01 11.12 -32.68
CA SER A 4 18.69 11.84 -31.46
C SER A 4 18.08 10.85 -30.47
N GLN A 5 18.88 10.39 -29.51
CA GLN A 5 18.37 9.74 -28.30
C GLN A 5 17.53 10.77 -27.54
N SER A 6 16.20 10.62 -27.60
CA SER A 6 15.30 11.31 -26.69
C SER A 6 15.45 10.66 -25.32
N ASN A 7 16.20 11.32 -24.42
CA ASN A 7 16.12 11.04 -22.98
C ASN A 7 14.72 11.40 -22.49
N THR A 8 13.77 10.48 -22.66
CA THR A 8 12.48 10.55 -21.99
C THR A 8 12.71 10.20 -20.53
N HIS A 9 12.91 11.23 -19.70
CA HIS A 9 12.75 11.12 -18.25
C HIS A 9 11.42 10.42 -17.98
N HIS A 10 11.49 9.13 -17.61
CA HIS A 10 10.31 8.37 -17.24
C HIS A 10 9.67 9.09 -16.05
N LYS A 11 8.49 9.66 -16.25
CA LYS A 11 7.64 10.16 -15.17
C LYS A 11 7.30 8.96 -14.30
N ALA A 12 8.04 8.77 -13.21
CA ALA A 12 7.82 7.71 -12.25
C ALA A 12 6.50 7.99 -11.49
N GLU A 13 5.37 7.62 -12.10
CA GLU A 13 4.12 7.44 -11.40
C GLU A 13 4.06 6.01 -10.89
N VAL A 14 3.88 5.87 -9.58
CA VAL A 14 3.75 4.57 -8.91
C VAL A 14 2.34 4.42 -8.42
N HIS A 15 1.79 3.22 -8.55
CA HIS A 15 0.46 2.86 -8.09
C HIS A 15 0.55 1.72 -7.06
N CYS A 16 -0.27 1.80 -6.02
CA CYS A 16 -0.45 0.74 -5.03
C CYS A 16 -1.93 0.54 -4.75
N VAL A 17 -2.38 -0.71 -4.65
CA VAL A 17 -3.72 -1.05 -4.18
C VAL A 17 -3.72 -1.00 -2.67
N LEU A 18 -4.57 -0.16 -2.09
CA LEU A 18 -4.72 -0.02 -0.63
C LEU A 18 -5.73 -1.04 -0.08
N SER A 19 -6.78 -1.32 -0.84
CA SER A 19 -7.82 -2.29 -0.48
C SER A 19 -8.51 -2.79 -1.75
N ALA A 20 -8.85 -4.06 -1.79
CA ALA A 20 -9.65 -4.64 -2.86
C ALA A 20 -10.67 -5.60 -2.25
N SER A 21 -11.90 -5.49 -2.71
CA SER A 21 -13.02 -6.36 -2.34
C SER A 21 -13.86 -6.67 -3.59
N GLU A 22 -14.92 -7.46 -3.40
CA GLU A 22 -15.87 -7.76 -4.48
C GLU A 22 -16.64 -6.53 -4.97
N THR A 23 -16.76 -5.48 -4.15
CA THR A 23 -17.59 -4.31 -4.45
C THR A 23 -16.80 -3.05 -4.77
N PHE A 24 -15.54 -2.95 -4.32
CA PHE A 24 -14.70 -1.79 -4.59
C PHE A 24 -13.20 -2.09 -4.57
N ILE A 25 -12.45 -1.21 -5.24
CA ILE A 25 -10.98 -1.16 -5.20
C ILE A 25 -10.56 0.25 -4.78
N GLU A 26 -9.67 0.35 -3.80
CA GLU A 26 -8.98 1.59 -3.44
C GLU A 26 -7.52 1.54 -3.88
N THR A 27 -7.06 2.61 -4.51
CA THR A 27 -5.68 2.74 -4.99
C THR A 27 -5.09 4.07 -4.56
N ILE A 28 -3.80 4.10 -4.24
CA ILE A 28 -2.99 5.32 -4.15
C ILE A 28 -2.08 5.42 -5.38
N SER A 29 -1.98 6.61 -5.96
CA SER A 29 -0.97 6.95 -6.97
C SER A 29 -0.05 8.05 -6.45
N ILE A 30 1.25 7.90 -6.65
CA ILE A 30 2.26 8.90 -6.26
C ILE A 30 3.05 9.30 -7.50
N LYS A 31 3.15 10.59 -7.79
CA LYS A 31 3.93 11.11 -8.93
C LYS A 31 4.51 12.49 -8.64
N PRO A 32 5.63 12.88 -9.27
CA PRO A 32 6.15 14.23 -9.19
C PRO A 32 5.21 15.25 -9.88
N ILE A 33 5.10 16.45 -9.33
CA ILE A 33 4.34 17.55 -9.93
C ILE A 33 5.23 18.26 -10.94
N SER A 34 4.89 18.22 -12.23
CA SER A 34 5.76 18.75 -13.30
C SER A 34 6.08 20.25 -13.14
N ALA A 35 5.13 21.05 -12.64
CA ALA A 35 5.33 22.47 -12.40
C ALA A 35 6.09 22.79 -11.09
N GLN A 36 6.19 21.82 -10.17
CA GLN A 36 6.78 21.98 -8.84
C GLN A 36 7.58 20.72 -8.48
N PRO A 37 8.78 20.51 -9.07
CA PRO A 37 9.51 19.24 -8.98
C PRO A 37 9.95 18.82 -7.57
N TRP A 38 9.92 19.74 -6.60
CA TRP A 38 10.16 19.44 -5.19
C TRP A 38 8.95 18.82 -4.49
N LEU A 39 7.75 18.89 -5.09
CA LEU A 39 6.51 18.29 -4.60
C LEU A 39 6.10 17.06 -5.41
N ASN A 40 5.41 16.17 -4.71
CA ASN A 40 4.82 14.96 -5.24
C ASN A 40 3.32 14.98 -4.94
N GLU A 41 2.51 14.61 -5.92
CA GLU A 41 1.07 14.42 -5.77
C GLU A 41 0.81 12.99 -5.30
N LEU A 42 0.06 12.84 -4.21
CA LEU A 42 -0.51 11.59 -3.76
C LEU A 42 -2.02 11.65 -3.99
N VAL A 43 -2.58 10.69 -4.72
CA VAL A 43 -4.02 10.64 -5.00
C VAL A 43 -4.56 9.29 -4.59
N ILE A 44 -5.53 9.28 -3.68
CA ILE A 44 -6.32 8.09 -3.35
C ILE A 44 -7.60 8.13 -4.17
N LYS A 45 -7.84 7.04 -4.90
CA LYS A 45 -9.05 6.83 -5.69
C LYS A 45 -9.80 5.59 -5.22
N THR A 46 -11.11 5.63 -5.32
CA THR A 46 -12.01 4.49 -5.13
C THR A 46 -12.70 4.17 -6.45
N GLN A 47 -12.70 2.90 -6.85
CA GLN A 47 -13.46 2.35 -7.97
C GLN A 47 -14.57 1.48 -7.39
N LEU A 48 -15.83 1.78 -7.72
CA LEU A 48 -16.97 0.97 -7.30
C LEU A 48 -17.30 0.00 -8.43
N LEU A 49 -17.06 -1.31 -8.21
CA LEU A 49 -17.23 -2.34 -9.24
C LEU A 49 -18.71 -2.60 -9.57
N THR A 50 -19.60 -2.22 -8.65
CA THR A 50 -21.06 -2.33 -8.81
C THR A 50 -21.70 -1.07 -9.40
N ALA A 51 -20.91 -0.04 -9.75
CA ALA A 51 -21.44 1.16 -10.38
C ALA A 51 -21.90 0.88 -11.81
N LYS A 52 -22.73 1.79 -12.37
CA LYS A 52 -23.16 1.72 -13.77
C LYS A 52 -21.97 1.67 -14.74
N ASP A 53 -20.91 2.39 -14.39
CA ASP A 53 -19.61 2.31 -15.05
C ASP A 53 -18.59 1.78 -14.04
N PRO A 54 -18.27 0.47 -14.08
CA PRO A 54 -17.31 -0.14 -13.17
C PRO A 54 -15.89 0.41 -13.29
N GLU A 55 -15.52 1.03 -14.42
CA GLU A 55 -14.19 1.62 -14.62
C GLU A 55 -14.05 3.04 -14.06
N GLU A 56 -15.17 3.64 -13.64
CA GLU A 56 -15.19 4.99 -13.09
C GLU A 56 -14.42 5.03 -11.75
N LYS A 57 -13.39 5.88 -11.70
CA LYS A 57 -12.59 6.12 -10.50
C LYS A 57 -12.90 7.49 -9.91
N ARG A 58 -13.29 7.52 -8.64
CA ARG A 58 -13.55 8.76 -7.88
C ARG A 58 -12.36 9.08 -6.99
N VAL A 59 -11.91 10.34 -6.99
CA VAL A 59 -10.87 10.81 -6.08
C VAL A 59 -11.47 10.95 -4.68
N LYS A 60 -10.94 10.20 -3.72
CA LYS A 60 -11.31 10.28 -2.30
C LYS A 60 -10.45 11.29 -1.55
N SER A 61 -9.16 11.34 -1.89
CA SER A 61 -8.21 12.28 -1.29
C SER A 61 -7.11 12.64 -2.26
N ARG A 62 -6.59 13.86 -2.12
CA ARG A 62 -5.42 14.38 -2.83
C ARG A 62 -4.58 15.19 -1.87
N SER A 63 -3.28 14.94 -1.87
CA SER A 63 -2.31 15.71 -1.10
C SER A 63 -1.05 15.98 -1.93
N CYS A 64 -0.33 17.04 -1.57
CA CYS A 64 0.98 17.35 -2.12
C CYS A 64 2.01 17.26 -1.00
N MET A 65 3.12 16.54 -1.22
CA MET A 65 4.17 16.37 -0.21
C MET A 65 5.54 16.61 -0.82
N GLU A 66 6.41 17.26 -0.05
CA GLU A 66 7.84 17.34 -0.36
C GLU A 66 8.47 15.95 -0.36
N ARG A 67 9.57 15.81 -1.12
CA ARG A 67 10.31 14.54 -1.21
C ARG A 67 10.75 14.03 0.15
N ASP A 68 11.23 14.90 1.04
CA ASP A 68 11.72 14.50 2.36
C ASP A 68 10.57 13.99 3.24
N ARG A 69 9.38 14.59 3.12
CA ARG A 69 8.16 14.14 3.83
C ARG A 69 7.63 12.80 3.30
N LEU A 70 7.85 12.49 2.03
CA LEU A 70 7.57 11.14 1.49
C LEU A 70 8.50 10.08 2.07
N ILE A 71 9.78 10.41 2.30
CA ILE A 71 10.73 9.51 2.95
C ILE A 71 10.31 9.27 4.40
N GLU A 72 9.97 10.32 5.14
CA GLU A 72 9.45 10.19 6.51
C GLU A 72 8.17 9.35 6.58
N LEU A 73 7.24 9.52 5.62
CA LEU A 73 6.02 8.71 5.54
C LEU A 73 6.33 7.22 5.33
N ARG A 74 7.27 6.88 4.44
CA ARG A 74 7.72 5.50 4.25
C ARG A 74 8.26 4.91 5.56
N ASP A 75 9.06 5.68 6.28
CA ASP A 75 9.68 5.24 7.53
C ASP A 75 8.63 5.02 8.62
N ALA A 76 7.65 5.92 8.72
CA ALA A 76 6.50 5.78 9.63
C ALA A 76 5.64 4.54 9.32
N ILE A 77 5.40 4.24 8.03
CA ILE A 77 4.68 3.02 7.63
C ILE A 77 5.48 1.78 8.02
N SER A 78 6.80 1.79 7.80
CA SER A 78 7.67 0.65 8.12
C SER A 78 7.67 0.39 9.63
N LEU A 79 7.83 1.43 10.44
CA LEU A 79 7.76 1.34 11.90
C LEU A 79 6.41 0.79 12.38
N PHE A 80 5.30 1.29 11.84
CA PHE A 80 3.97 0.80 12.20
C PHE A 80 3.81 -0.70 11.90
N LEU A 81 4.31 -1.16 10.75
CA LEU A 81 4.28 -2.58 10.40
C LEU A 81 5.12 -3.40 11.38
N ASP A 82 6.35 -2.98 11.66
CA ASP A 82 7.25 -3.68 12.59
C ASP A 82 6.63 -3.82 13.99
N GLU A 83 6.00 -2.77 14.50
CA GLU A 83 5.34 -2.78 15.82
C GLU A 83 4.06 -3.63 15.86
N THR A 84 3.32 -3.71 14.75
CA THR A 84 2.06 -4.47 14.70
C THR A 84 2.23 -5.93 14.30
N HIS A 85 3.34 -6.29 13.65
CA HIS A 85 3.70 -7.68 13.35
C HIS A 85 3.94 -8.52 14.61
N ALA A 86 4.38 -7.91 15.72
CA ALA A 86 4.64 -8.60 16.99
C ALA A 86 3.36 -9.10 17.72
N VAL A 87 2.16 -8.76 17.24
CA VAL A 87 0.88 -9.06 17.92
C VAL A 87 0.19 -10.32 17.36
N HIS A 88 0.78 -11.00 16.36
CA HIS A 88 0.20 -12.18 15.72
C HIS A 88 1.11 -13.42 15.79
N GLU A 89 1.48 -13.87 16.99
CA GLU A 89 1.62 -15.31 17.21
C GLU A 89 0.39 -15.78 18.01
N PRO A 90 -0.51 -16.58 17.40
CA PRO A 90 -1.38 -17.41 18.21
C PRO A 90 -0.45 -18.27 19.06
N HIS A 91 -0.58 -18.20 20.38
CA HIS A 91 -0.08 -19.26 21.24
C HIS A 91 -0.73 -20.56 20.74
N ASP A 92 -0.01 -21.30 19.91
CA ASP A 92 -0.36 -22.66 19.58
C ASP A 92 -0.57 -23.37 20.91
N LEU A 93 -1.79 -23.87 21.06
CA LEU A 93 -2.15 -24.82 22.10
C LEU A 93 -1.06 -25.89 22.12
N GLN A 94 -0.16 -25.81 23.11
CA GLN A 94 0.74 -26.89 23.42
C GLN A 94 -0.14 -28.07 23.86
N PHE A 95 -0.53 -28.90 22.89
CA PHE A 95 -0.97 -30.25 23.15
C PHE A 95 0.19 -30.95 23.84
N ASN A 96 0.08 -31.10 25.15
CA ASN A 96 1.05 -31.84 25.95
C ASN A 96 0.60 -33.32 25.96
N PRO A 97 1.23 -34.24 25.20
CA PRO A 97 0.76 -35.62 25.08
C PRO A 97 1.19 -36.49 26.28
N ALA A 98 1.63 -35.88 27.39
CA ALA A 98 2.19 -36.59 28.53
C ALA A 98 1.20 -36.90 29.67
N SER A 99 -0.06 -36.44 29.61
CA SER A 99 -0.99 -36.58 30.75
C SER A 99 -1.88 -37.82 30.72
N ASP A 100 -1.95 -38.57 29.63
CA ASP A 100 -2.90 -39.71 29.49
C ASP A 100 -2.26 -41.11 29.67
N ARG A 101 -1.13 -41.21 30.39
CA ARG A 101 -0.54 -42.52 30.75
C ARG A 101 -0.67 -42.92 32.22
N ASN A 102 -1.43 -42.19 33.02
CA ASN A 102 -1.76 -42.55 34.40
C ASN A 102 -3.25 -42.86 34.61
N ALA A 103 -3.89 -43.46 33.61
CA ALA A 103 -5.15 -44.19 33.79
C ALA A 103 -4.92 -45.69 33.51
N MET A 104 -4.13 -46.32 34.38
CA MET A 104 -4.11 -47.78 34.55
C MET A 104 -4.22 -48.05 36.05
N GLY A 105 -5.34 -48.66 36.47
CA GLY A 105 -5.65 -49.03 37.85
C GLY A 105 -7.02 -49.65 37.95
#